data_AF-A0A8C5WSP0-F1
#
_entry.id   AF-A0A8C5WSP0-F1
#
_cell.length_a   1.000
_cell.length_b   1.000
_cell.length_c   1.000
_cell.angle_alpha   90.00
_cell.angle_beta   90.00
_cell.angle_gamma   90.00
#
_symmetry.space_group_name_H-M   'P 1'
#
loop_
_entity.id
_entity.type
_entity.pdbx_description
1 polymer ?
#
loop_
_entity_poly.entity_id
_entity_poly.type
_entity_poly.pdbx_seq_one_letter_code
_entity_poly.pdbx_strand_id
1 'polypeptide(L)'
;MLMSTLQLIFIPVCITEPATIIDKAVSIDVTEGDPATLQCKFSGTKDISAKWLRDGKELTFGPKYKISVTDTVSMLKIVSTEKNDSGEYTFEVSNDVGSSSCKASINVLGVYNIFLFSCIKGSFVHLECIVSGSHPISIQWFKDGQEISASEKHKYSFYDNTAFLEINQLQGSDSGSYTCEATNEAGENQCSAYLTVKGLDGFFLIGKIILHFSFILNLLHSGITDDFGGIFLLTLFRTPKFHRETTVTRCYTRC
;
A
#
# COMPACT_ATOMS: atom_id res chain seq x y z
N MET A 1 -94.48 15.74 -7.33
CA MET A 1 -93.46 14.85 -7.93
C MET A 1 -92.21 15.68 -8.11
N LEU A 2 -91.30 15.70 -7.13
CA LEU A 2 -90.03 16.41 -7.23
C LEU A 2 -89.02 15.40 -7.76
N MET A 3 -88.59 15.56 -9.01
CA MET A 3 -87.49 14.79 -9.57
C MET A 3 -86.18 15.44 -9.11
N SER A 4 -85.47 14.77 -8.20
CA SER A 4 -84.11 15.12 -7.83
C SER A 4 -83.16 14.68 -8.96
N THR A 5 -82.52 15.65 -9.61
CA THR A 5 -81.42 15.39 -10.54
C THR A 5 -80.17 15.03 -9.73
N LEU A 6 -79.71 13.78 -9.85
CA LEU A 6 -78.40 13.36 -9.36
C LEU A 6 -77.32 14.11 -10.13
N GLN A 7 -76.64 15.04 -9.46
CA GLN A 7 -75.50 15.74 -10.01
C GLN A 7 -74.27 14.83 -9.86
N LEU A 8 -73.74 14.35 -10.99
CA LEU A 8 -72.50 13.57 -11.02
C LEU A 8 -71.36 14.45 -10.49
N ILE A 9 -70.81 14.08 -9.34
CA ILE A 9 -69.62 14.70 -8.76
C ILE A 9 -68.42 14.23 -9.58
N PHE A 10 -67.87 15.10 -10.41
CA PHE A 10 -66.60 14.87 -11.09
C PHE A 10 -65.48 15.03 -10.04
N ILE A 11 -64.95 13.93 -9.53
CA ILE A 11 -63.73 13.97 -8.71
C ILE A 11 -62.56 14.09 -9.69
N PRO A 12 -61.78 15.19 -9.70
CA PRO A 12 -60.61 15.28 -10.53
C PRO A 12 -59.60 14.21 -10.07
N VAL A 13 -59.31 13.24 -10.94
CA VAL A 13 -58.22 12.29 -10.71
C VAL A 13 -56.92 13.03 -10.98
N CYS A 14 -56.18 13.36 -9.94
CA CYS A 14 -54.81 13.84 -10.07
C CYS A 14 -53.94 12.67 -10.52
N ILE A 15 -53.38 12.74 -11.73
CA ILE A 15 -52.46 11.71 -12.23
C ILE A 15 -51.12 11.94 -11.52
N THR A 16 -50.76 11.00 -10.64
CA THR A 16 -49.51 11.02 -9.89
C THR A 16 -48.49 10.09 -10.55
N GLU A 17 -47.33 10.62 -10.92
CA GLU A 17 -46.21 9.91 -11.54
C GLU A 17 -45.27 9.32 -10.47
N PRO A 18 -44.82 8.06 -10.62
CA PRO A 18 -43.92 7.43 -9.66
C PRO A 18 -42.53 8.07 -9.68
N ALA A 19 -41.90 8.16 -8.52
CA ALA A 19 -40.52 8.63 -8.41
C ALA A 19 -39.55 7.68 -9.16
N THR A 20 -38.89 8.20 -10.20
CA THR A 20 -38.07 7.42 -11.12
C THR A 20 -36.72 8.09 -11.39
N ILE A 21 -35.63 7.32 -11.35
CA ILE A 21 -34.29 7.79 -11.71
C ILE A 21 -34.18 7.87 -13.24
N ILE A 22 -33.80 9.04 -13.74
CA ILE A 22 -33.58 9.31 -15.17
C ILE A 22 -32.11 9.10 -15.52
N ASP A 23 -31.22 9.77 -14.78
CA ASP A 23 -29.77 9.65 -14.97
C ASP A 23 -29.18 9.03 -13.70
N LYS A 24 -28.57 7.85 -13.85
CA LYS A 24 -27.89 7.15 -12.76
C LYS A 24 -26.53 7.77 -12.51
N ALA A 25 -26.08 7.70 -11.26
CA ALA A 25 -24.71 8.05 -10.92
C ALA A 25 -23.70 7.11 -11.60
N VAL A 26 -22.57 7.69 -11.96
CA VAL A 26 -21.46 6.97 -12.60
C VAL A 26 -20.42 6.66 -11.53
N SER A 27 -19.87 5.44 -11.56
CA SER A 27 -18.76 5.07 -10.68
C SER A 27 -17.51 5.86 -11.06
N ILE A 28 -16.74 6.30 -10.08
CA ILE A 28 -15.57 7.16 -10.27
C ILE A 28 -14.36 6.65 -9.51
N ASP A 29 -13.19 6.87 -10.11
CA ASP A 29 -11.90 6.80 -9.44
C ASP A 29 -11.50 8.22 -9.01
N VAL A 30 -10.97 8.37 -7.80
CA VAL A 30 -10.59 9.67 -7.22
C VAL A 30 -9.33 9.53 -6.40
N THR A 31 -8.40 10.48 -6.50
CA THR A 31 -7.18 10.50 -5.68
C THR A 31 -7.51 10.83 -4.22
N GLU A 32 -6.84 10.18 -3.27
CA GLU A 32 -6.97 10.50 -1.85
C GLU A 32 -6.69 11.99 -1.59
N GLY A 33 -7.53 12.62 -0.78
CA GLY A 33 -7.52 14.06 -0.54
C GLY A 33 -8.38 14.87 -1.50
N ASP A 34 -8.60 14.39 -2.73
CA ASP A 34 -9.45 15.08 -3.71
C ASP A 34 -10.94 14.91 -3.39
N PRO A 35 -11.79 15.89 -3.76
CA PRO A 35 -13.23 15.78 -3.60
C PRO A 35 -13.84 14.82 -4.62
N ALA A 36 -14.69 13.90 -4.15
CA ALA A 36 -15.50 13.01 -5.01
C ALA A 36 -16.94 13.51 -5.10
N THR A 37 -17.56 13.43 -6.28
CA THR A 37 -18.97 13.84 -6.47
C THR A 37 -19.75 12.79 -7.26
N LEU A 38 -20.84 12.30 -6.68
CA LEU A 38 -21.85 11.48 -7.36
C LEU A 38 -23.11 12.31 -7.60
N GLN A 39 -23.78 12.08 -8.72
CA GLN A 39 -24.99 12.80 -9.10
C GLN A 39 -26.02 11.86 -9.71
N CYS A 40 -27.29 12.01 -9.31
CA CYS A 40 -28.43 11.39 -9.98
C CYS A 40 -29.43 12.47 -10.42
N LYS A 41 -30.11 12.22 -11.55
CA LYS A 41 -31.32 12.95 -11.91
C LYS A 41 -32.54 12.05 -11.77
N PHE A 42 -33.65 12.61 -11.33
CA PHE A 42 -34.89 11.89 -11.11
C PHE A 42 -36.10 12.75 -11.45
N SER A 43 -37.26 12.12 -11.53
CA SER A 43 -38.56 12.74 -11.80
C SER A 43 -39.65 12.04 -11.00
N GLY A 44 -40.86 12.63 -10.98
CA GLY A 44 -42.05 12.10 -10.32
C GLY A 44 -42.90 13.23 -9.76
N THR A 45 -44.08 12.89 -9.25
CA THR A 45 -44.94 13.86 -8.56
C THR A 45 -44.44 14.12 -7.14
N LYS A 46 -44.41 15.39 -6.71
CA LYS A 46 -44.11 15.81 -5.33
C LYS A 46 -45.11 15.19 -4.33
N ASP A 47 -44.74 14.90 -3.09
CA ASP A 47 -43.48 15.18 -2.38
C ASP A 47 -42.48 14.02 -2.49
N ILE A 48 -41.36 14.24 -3.20
CA ILE A 48 -40.35 13.21 -3.43
C ILE A 48 -39.33 13.20 -2.28
N SER A 49 -39.07 12.01 -1.74
CA SER A 49 -37.92 11.74 -0.86
C SER A 49 -36.74 11.22 -1.69
N ALA A 50 -35.57 11.82 -1.52
CA ALA A 50 -34.33 11.43 -2.21
C ALA A 50 -33.17 11.39 -1.21
N LYS A 51 -32.45 10.27 -1.15
CA LYS A 51 -31.39 10.06 -0.16
C LYS A 51 -30.24 9.22 -0.72
N TRP A 52 -29.07 9.41 -0.13
CA TRP A 52 -27.88 8.62 -0.38
C TRP A 52 -27.60 7.70 0.80
N LEU A 53 -27.21 6.47 0.53
CA LEU A 53 -26.86 5.47 1.53
C LEU A 53 -25.47 4.91 1.24
N ARG A 54 -24.79 4.52 2.31
CA ARG A 54 -23.56 3.75 2.29
C ARG A 54 -23.69 2.62 3.30
N ASP A 55 -23.39 1.40 2.87
CA ASP A 55 -23.53 0.20 3.71
C ASP A 55 -24.93 0.06 4.35
N GLY A 56 -25.96 0.46 3.60
CA GLY A 56 -27.36 0.49 4.04
C GLY A 56 -27.72 1.61 5.03
N LYS A 57 -26.77 2.46 5.41
CA LYS A 57 -27.00 3.61 6.30
C LYS A 57 -27.12 4.90 5.51
N GLU A 58 -28.15 5.68 5.81
CA GLU A 58 -28.35 7.00 5.20
C GLU A 58 -27.22 7.97 5.57
N LEU A 59 -26.70 8.65 4.54
CA LEU A 59 -25.70 9.68 4.67
C LEU A 59 -26.39 11.03 4.96
N THR A 60 -25.82 11.78 5.88
CA THR A 60 -26.34 13.09 6.28
C THR A 60 -25.37 14.20 5.90
N PHE A 61 -25.91 15.40 5.66
CA PHE A 61 -25.11 16.60 5.44
C PHE A 61 -24.23 16.89 6.66
N GLY A 62 -22.94 17.16 6.44
CA GLY A 62 -22.00 17.40 7.52
C GLY A 62 -20.62 17.89 7.05
N PRO A 63 -19.58 17.76 7.88
CA PRO A 63 -18.21 18.12 7.51
C PRO A 63 -17.66 17.27 6.37
N LYS A 64 -17.92 15.96 6.39
CA LYS A 64 -17.42 14.99 5.40
C LYS A 64 -18.25 14.97 4.11
N TYR A 65 -19.58 14.95 4.23
CA TYR A 65 -20.52 14.87 3.12
C TYR A 65 -21.27 16.18 2.93
N LYS A 66 -21.26 16.71 1.70
CA LYS A 66 -22.15 17.78 1.26
C LYS A 66 -23.19 17.16 0.33
N ILE A 67 -24.44 17.17 0.79
CA ILE A 67 -25.57 16.63 0.04
C ILE A 67 -26.47 17.80 -0.36
N SER A 68 -26.79 17.90 -1.64
CA SER A 68 -27.75 18.88 -2.17
C SER A 68 -28.81 18.16 -2.97
N VAL A 69 -30.07 18.39 -2.62
CA VAL A 69 -31.24 17.81 -3.29
C VAL A 69 -32.11 18.96 -3.79
N THR A 70 -32.47 18.88 -5.07
CA THR A 70 -33.46 19.74 -5.73
C THR A 70 -34.66 18.88 -6.15
N ASP A 71 -35.65 19.47 -6.82
CA ASP A 71 -36.82 18.72 -7.31
C ASP A 71 -36.48 17.61 -8.32
N THR A 72 -35.33 17.69 -9.01
CA THR A 72 -34.99 16.77 -10.12
C THR A 72 -33.55 16.25 -10.08
N VAL A 73 -32.71 16.76 -9.16
CA VAL A 73 -31.28 16.40 -9.08
C VAL A 73 -30.89 16.22 -7.63
N SER A 74 -30.13 15.15 -7.35
CA SER A 74 -29.44 14.95 -6.08
C SER A 74 -27.95 14.78 -6.32
N MET A 75 -27.15 15.44 -5.50
CA MET A 75 -25.69 15.39 -5.54
C MET A 75 -25.14 15.05 -4.17
N LEU A 76 -24.23 14.08 -4.13
CA LEU A 76 -23.42 13.72 -2.97
C LEU A 76 -21.98 14.11 -3.27
N LYS A 77 -21.41 15.02 -2.49
CA LYS A 77 -20.00 15.39 -2.54
C LYS A 77 -19.27 14.99 -1.26
N ILE A 78 -18.20 14.22 -1.40
CA ILE A 78 -17.21 13.99 -0.34
C ILE A 78 -16.19 15.13 -0.42
N VAL A 79 -15.98 15.85 0.67
CA VAL A 79 -15.15 17.09 0.66
C VAL A 79 -13.67 16.79 0.41
N SER A 80 -13.16 15.75 1.06
CA SER A 80 -11.80 15.25 0.96
C SER A 80 -11.89 13.74 1.15
N THR A 81 -11.47 12.97 0.16
CA THR A 81 -11.60 11.51 0.19
C THR A 81 -10.48 10.87 1.00
N GLU A 82 -10.81 9.81 1.74
CA GLU A 82 -9.85 8.93 2.42
C GLU A 82 -9.94 7.53 1.80
N LYS A 83 -8.91 6.67 1.95
CA LYS A 83 -9.01 5.30 1.40
C LYS A 83 -10.26 4.54 1.88
N ASN A 84 -10.64 4.77 3.14
CA ASN A 84 -11.83 4.20 3.75
C ASN A 84 -13.14 4.70 3.13
N ASP A 85 -13.14 5.68 2.21
CA ASP A 85 -14.31 6.15 1.47
C ASP A 85 -14.60 5.35 0.22
N SER A 86 -13.67 4.46 -0.16
CA SER A 86 -13.89 3.49 -1.22
C SER A 86 -15.09 2.60 -0.88
N GLY A 87 -15.94 2.34 -1.86
CA GLY A 87 -17.10 1.47 -1.70
C GLY A 87 -18.28 1.86 -2.59
N GLU A 88 -19.37 1.12 -2.42
CA GLU A 88 -20.61 1.33 -3.15
C GLU A 88 -21.52 2.30 -2.40
N TYR A 89 -22.04 3.30 -3.12
CA TYR A 89 -23.00 4.27 -2.65
C TYR A 89 -24.32 4.01 -3.37
N THR A 90 -25.41 3.95 -2.61
CA THR A 90 -26.75 3.75 -3.14
C THR A 90 -27.51 5.07 -3.12
N PHE A 91 -28.13 5.42 -4.24
CA PHE A 91 -29.12 6.49 -4.31
C PHE A 91 -30.52 5.89 -4.33
N GLU A 92 -31.40 6.37 -3.47
CA GLU A 92 -32.82 5.98 -3.40
C GLU A 92 -33.71 7.21 -3.58
N VAL A 93 -34.75 7.05 -4.39
CA VAL A 93 -35.79 8.06 -4.59
C VAL A 93 -37.18 7.42 -4.49
N SER A 94 -38.12 8.07 -3.82
CA SER A 94 -39.48 7.53 -3.60
C SER A 94 -40.52 8.62 -3.41
N ASN A 95 -41.76 8.33 -3.81
CA ASN A 95 -42.98 9.04 -3.44
C ASN A 95 -44.10 8.03 -3.11
N ASP A 96 -45.32 8.50 -2.87
CA ASP A 96 -46.46 7.65 -2.48
C ASP A 96 -46.86 6.59 -3.52
N VAL A 97 -46.35 6.71 -4.75
CA VAL A 97 -46.76 5.88 -5.90
C VAL A 97 -45.67 4.90 -6.30
N GLY A 98 -44.40 5.21 -6.02
CA GLY A 98 -43.31 4.35 -6.42
C GLY A 98 -41.96 4.77 -5.87
N SER A 99 -40.99 3.90 -6.10
CA SER A 99 -39.60 4.11 -5.71
C SER A 99 -38.64 3.56 -6.76
N SER A 100 -37.43 4.10 -6.76
CA SER A 100 -36.35 3.70 -7.66
C SER A 100 -35.01 3.83 -6.93
N SER A 101 -34.04 2.99 -7.30
CA SER A 101 -32.70 3.03 -6.71
C SER A 101 -31.61 2.74 -7.75
N CYS A 102 -30.42 3.28 -7.51
CA CYS A 102 -29.23 2.94 -8.29
C CYS A 102 -27.98 2.95 -7.40
N LYS A 103 -26.91 2.37 -7.91
CA LYS A 103 -25.63 2.20 -7.21
C LYS A 103 -24.51 2.76 -8.06
N ALA A 104 -23.54 3.38 -7.40
CA ALA A 104 -22.29 3.82 -8.00
C ALA A 104 -21.15 3.61 -7.02
N SER A 105 -19.98 3.25 -7.52
CA SER A 105 -18.79 3.01 -6.69
C SER A 105 -17.88 4.23 -6.71
N ILE A 106 -17.33 4.59 -5.55
CA ILE A 106 -16.16 5.46 -5.46
C ILE A 106 -14.98 4.56 -5.15
N ASN A 107 -13.89 4.68 -5.91
CA ASN A 107 -12.63 4.01 -5.64
C ASN A 107 -11.56 5.05 -5.39
N VAL A 108 -11.11 5.14 -4.14
CA VAL A 108 -10.12 6.14 -3.73
C VAL A 108 -8.72 5.58 -4.01
N LEU A 109 -8.02 6.22 -4.94
CA LEU A 109 -6.68 5.90 -5.36
C LEU A 109 -5.67 6.54 -4.40
N GLY A 110 -4.65 5.80 -4.00
CA GLY A 110 -3.54 6.31 -3.20
C GLY A 110 -2.25 5.55 -3.53
N VAL A 111 -1.12 6.00 -2.97
CA VAL A 111 0.17 5.31 -2.98
C VAL A 111 0.77 5.41 -1.57
N TYR A 112 1.00 4.29 -0.89
CA TYR A 112 1.67 4.23 0.40
C TYR A 112 2.87 3.30 0.32
N ASN A 113 4.00 3.74 0.88
CA ASN A 113 5.23 2.96 0.94
C ASN A 113 5.52 2.54 2.39
N ILE A 114 5.72 1.25 2.64
CA ILE A 114 6.12 0.68 3.94
C ILE A 114 7.27 -0.32 3.72
N PHE A 115 8.41 -0.16 4.41
CA PHE A 115 9.61 -1.00 4.21
C PHE A 115 9.98 -1.84 5.44
N LEU A 116 10.55 -3.03 5.19
CA LEU A 116 11.22 -3.92 6.15
C LEU A 116 12.56 -4.41 5.54
N PHE A 117 13.65 -4.47 6.33
CA PHE A 117 15.02 -4.82 5.86
C PHE A 117 15.58 -6.10 6.53
N SER A 118 16.47 -6.85 5.84
CA SER A 118 17.61 -7.59 6.46
C SER A 118 18.75 -7.97 5.49
N CYS A 119 19.98 -8.20 6.02
CA CYS A 119 21.29 -8.16 5.31
C CYS A 119 22.09 -9.49 5.34
N ILE A 120 23.15 -9.63 4.46
CA ILE A 120 24.48 -10.25 4.74
C ILE A 120 25.56 -9.66 3.80
N LYS A 121 26.81 -9.61 4.27
CA LYS A 121 28.03 -9.17 3.57
C LYS A 121 28.74 -10.31 2.81
N GLY A 122 29.25 -10.02 1.62
CA GLY A 122 29.94 -10.98 0.75
C GLY A 122 29.00 -11.85 -0.10
N SER A 123 27.73 -11.47 -0.15
CA SER A 123 26.68 -11.97 -1.06
C SER A 123 25.92 -10.76 -1.63
N PHE A 124 24.78 -11.01 -2.28
CA PHE A 124 23.82 -9.96 -2.65
C PHE A 124 23.06 -9.43 -1.42
N VAL A 125 22.49 -8.22 -1.50
CA VAL A 125 21.47 -7.72 -0.57
C VAL A 125 20.12 -7.70 -1.29
N HIS A 126 19.04 -7.90 -0.53
CA HIS A 126 17.68 -7.83 -1.01
C HIS A 126 16.93 -6.74 -0.23
N LEU A 127 16.36 -5.78 -0.95
CA LEU A 127 15.55 -4.69 -0.42
C LEU A 127 14.10 -4.94 -0.81
N GLU A 128 13.20 -4.82 0.17
CA GLU A 128 11.76 -5.03 -0.01
C GLU A 128 11.00 -3.76 0.35
N CYS A 129 10.11 -3.34 -0.53
CA CYS A 129 9.20 -2.21 -0.35
C CYS A 129 7.77 -2.69 -0.56
N ILE A 130 6.95 -2.67 0.49
CA ILE A 130 5.53 -2.93 0.36
C ILE A 130 4.86 -1.63 -0.09
N VAL A 131 4.19 -1.70 -1.23
CA VAL A 131 3.51 -0.58 -1.86
C VAL A 131 2.02 -0.87 -1.86
N SER A 132 1.25 -0.07 -1.13
CA SER A 132 -0.20 -0.12 -1.27
C SER A 132 -0.68 1.01 -2.16
N GLY A 133 -1.62 0.72 -3.04
CA GLY A 133 -2.17 1.72 -3.93
C GLY A 133 -3.06 1.14 -5.00
N SER A 134 -3.64 2.02 -5.80
CA SER A 134 -4.42 1.59 -6.96
C SER A 134 -3.51 1.26 -8.13
N HIS A 135 -3.85 0.18 -8.84
CA HIS A 135 -3.14 -0.28 -10.03
C HIS A 135 -3.57 0.50 -11.28
N PRO A 136 -2.72 0.61 -12.32
CA PRO A 136 -1.36 0.09 -12.39
C PRO A 136 -0.36 0.94 -11.59
N ILE A 137 0.48 0.29 -10.78
CA ILE A 137 1.57 0.93 -10.04
C ILE A 137 2.87 0.68 -10.80
N SER A 138 3.60 1.76 -11.09
CA SER A 138 4.97 1.72 -11.58
C SER A 138 5.94 1.87 -10.42
N ILE A 139 7.04 1.12 -10.45
CA ILE A 139 8.09 1.17 -9.43
C ILE A 139 9.40 1.60 -10.08
N GLN A 140 10.05 2.56 -9.46
CA GLN A 140 11.41 2.97 -9.82
C GLN A 140 12.30 3.00 -8.57
N TRP A 141 13.50 2.44 -8.69
CA TRP A 141 14.50 2.49 -7.64
C TRP A 141 15.57 3.56 -7.94
N PHE A 142 16.08 4.19 -6.89
CA PHE A 142 17.15 5.18 -6.96
C PHE A 142 18.25 4.86 -5.94
N LYS A 143 19.50 5.17 -6.27
CA LYS A 143 20.65 5.20 -5.36
C LYS A 143 21.19 6.61 -5.31
N ASP A 144 21.23 7.21 -4.14
CA ASP A 144 21.72 8.57 -3.90
C ASP A 144 21.08 9.62 -4.85
N GLY A 145 19.78 9.43 -5.14
CA GLY A 145 19.00 10.28 -6.05
C GLY A 145 19.15 9.94 -7.54
N GLN A 146 19.99 8.96 -7.91
CA GLN A 146 20.17 8.53 -9.29
C GLN A 146 19.38 7.25 -9.59
N GLU A 147 18.66 7.24 -10.71
CA GLU A 147 17.85 6.10 -11.13
C GLU A 147 18.70 4.83 -11.31
N ILE A 148 18.20 3.72 -10.77
CA ILE A 148 18.79 2.38 -10.92
C ILE A 148 18.14 1.69 -12.12
N SER A 149 18.95 1.39 -13.14
CA SER A 149 18.53 0.57 -14.28
C SER A 149 18.86 -0.92 -14.07
N ALA A 150 18.04 -1.79 -14.64
CA ALA A 150 18.23 -3.24 -14.59
C ALA A 150 19.60 -3.64 -15.18
N SER A 151 20.34 -4.47 -14.45
CA SER A 151 21.70 -4.92 -14.80
C SER A 151 22.04 -6.23 -14.10
N GLU A 152 23.22 -6.82 -14.37
CA GLU A 152 23.70 -7.97 -13.60
C GLU A 152 23.87 -7.62 -12.11
N LYS A 153 24.22 -6.35 -11.83
CA LYS A 153 24.39 -5.80 -10.49
C LYS A 153 23.06 -5.57 -9.79
N HIS A 154 22.10 -4.95 -10.47
CA HIS A 154 20.81 -4.55 -9.90
C HIS A 154 19.68 -5.28 -10.60
N LYS A 155 18.99 -6.16 -9.89
CA LYS A 155 17.77 -6.83 -10.36
C LYS A 155 16.62 -6.34 -9.51
N TYR A 156 15.53 -5.94 -10.14
CA TYR A 156 14.33 -5.55 -9.41
C TYR A 156 13.08 -6.10 -10.07
N SER A 157 12.06 -6.30 -9.27
CA SER A 157 10.75 -6.80 -9.68
C SER A 157 9.67 -6.19 -8.79
N PHE A 158 8.44 -6.24 -9.28
CA PHE A 158 7.27 -5.81 -8.53
C PHE A 158 6.14 -6.80 -8.76
N TYR A 159 5.68 -7.43 -7.68
CA TYR A 159 4.53 -8.33 -7.71
C TYR A 159 3.88 -8.38 -6.34
N ASP A 160 2.57 -8.65 -6.31
CA ASP A 160 1.78 -8.75 -5.07
C ASP A 160 2.02 -7.57 -4.11
N ASN A 161 1.97 -6.34 -4.66
CA ASN A 161 2.18 -5.10 -3.91
C ASN A 161 3.55 -5.03 -3.19
N THR A 162 4.53 -5.81 -3.62
CA THR A 162 5.88 -5.81 -3.05
C THR A 162 6.91 -5.59 -4.15
N ALA A 163 7.69 -4.52 -4.00
CA ALA A 163 8.82 -4.17 -4.84
C ALA A 163 10.10 -4.73 -4.24
N PHE A 164 10.89 -5.36 -5.09
CA PHE A 164 12.12 -6.04 -4.73
C PHE A 164 13.29 -5.40 -5.45
N LEU A 165 14.39 -5.16 -4.76
CA LEU A 165 15.68 -4.79 -5.35
C LEU A 165 16.80 -5.67 -4.78
N GLU A 166 17.38 -6.48 -5.64
CA GLU A 166 18.57 -7.28 -5.38
C GLU A 166 19.81 -6.56 -5.90
N ILE A 167 20.81 -6.37 -5.03
CA ILE A 167 22.11 -5.81 -5.39
C ILE A 167 23.17 -6.90 -5.22
N ASN A 168 23.68 -7.41 -6.34
CA ASN A 168 24.65 -8.49 -6.40
C ASN A 168 26.08 -8.01 -6.10
N GLN A 169 26.95 -8.91 -5.67
CA GLN A 169 28.40 -8.65 -5.50
C GLN A 169 28.73 -7.35 -4.74
N LEU A 170 28.23 -7.21 -3.50
CA LEU A 170 28.37 -5.97 -2.74
C LEU A 170 29.82 -5.47 -2.63
N GLN A 171 30.01 -4.18 -2.89
CA GLN A 171 31.26 -3.42 -2.81
C GLN A 171 31.04 -2.17 -1.94
N GLY A 172 32.13 -1.55 -1.49
CA GLY A 172 32.04 -0.34 -0.65
C GLY A 172 31.25 0.79 -1.29
N SER A 173 31.31 0.92 -2.62
CA SER A 173 30.58 1.89 -3.43
C SER A 173 29.06 1.68 -3.45
N ASP A 174 28.56 0.50 -3.08
CA ASP A 174 27.13 0.24 -2.95
C ASP A 174 26.56 0.79 -1.64
N SER A 175 27.39 1.36 -0.76
CA SER A 175 26.86 2.14 0.36
C SER A 175 26.19 3.41 -0.18
N GLY A 176 25.06 3.79 0.41
CA GLY A 176 24.28 4.95 -0.03
C GLY A 176 22.81 4.87 0.37
N SER A 177 22.06 5.92 0.03
CA SER A 177 20.62 5.99 0.20
C SER A 177 19.92 5.33 -0.97
N TYR A 178 19.15 4.27 -0.72
CA TYR A 178 18.31 3.61 -1.71
C TYR A 178 16.86 4.05 -1.52
N THR A 179 16.25 4.56 -2.57
CA THR A 179 14.84 4.99 -2.58
C THR A 179 14.05 4.07 -3.50
N CYS A 180 12.89 3.61 -3.07
CA CYS A 180 11.87 3.10 -4.00
C CYS A 180 10.74 4.13 -4.09
N GLU A 181 10.44 4.50 -5.33
CA GLU A 181 9.39 5.41 -5.73
C GLU A 181 8.30 4.59 -6.41
N ALA A 182 7.08 4.75 -5.91
CA ALA A 182 5.89 4.17 -6.47
C ALA A 182 5.04 5.26 -7.09
N THR A 183 4.59 5.05 -8.33
CA THR A 183 3.78 6.00 -9.08
C THR A 183 2.53 5.32 -9.61
N ASN A 184 1.38 5.96 -9.45
CA ASN A 184 0.15 5.61 -10.16
C ASN A 184 -0.55 6.89 -10.67
N GLU A 185 -1.77 6.75 -11.21
CA GLU A 185 -2.55 7.90 -11.69
C GLU A 185 -2.88 8.93 -10.60
N ALA A 186 -2.83 8.52 -9.34
CA ALA A 186 -3.07 9.38 -8.18
C ALA A 186 -1.84 10.25 -7.83
N GLY A 187 -0.65 9.87 -8.30
CA GLY A 187 0.59 10.58 -8.06
C GLY A 187 1.73 9.64 -7.68
N GLU A 188 2.75 10.22 -7.06
CA GLU A 188 3.97 9.54 -6.65
C GLU A 188 4.15 9.57 -5.13
N ASN A 189 4.74 8.52 -4.58
CA ASN A 189 5.20 8.50 -3.20
C ASN A 189 6.51 7.70 -3.15
N GLN A 190 7.41 8.07 -2.25
CA GLN A 190 8.72 7.43 -2.14
C GLN A 190 9.08 7.11 -0.68
N CYS A 191 9.91 6.10 -0.47
CA CYS A 191 10.61 5.95 0.80
C CYS A 191 12.03 5.40 0.61
N SER A 192 12.89 5.77 1.54
CA SER A 192 14.34 5.67 1.42
C SER A 192 14.97 4.95 2.61
N ALA A 193 16.09 4.28 2.34
CA ALA A 193 16.86 3.52 3.31
C ALA A 193 18.36 3.71 3.07
N TYR A 194 19.14 3.81 4.13
CA TYR A 194 20.60 3.90 3.97
C TYR A 194 21.26 2.52 4.09
N LEU A 195 21.86 2.03 3.00
CA LEU A 195 22.67 0.82 2.97
C LEU A 195 24.11 1.14 3.37
N THR A 196 24.65 0.40 4.34
CA THR A 196 26.07 0.47 4.70
C THR A 196 26.76 -0.85 4.40
N VAL A 197 27.63 -0.87 3.39
CA VAL A 197 28.49 -2.02 3.08
C VAL A 197 29.79 -1.89 3.86
N LYS A 198 29.89 -2.56 5.00
CA LYS A 198 31.16 -2.67 5.74
C LYS A 198 32.11 -3.57 4.93
N GLY A 199 33.40 -3.28 4.85
CA GLY A 199 34.44 -4.23 4.37
C GLY A 199 34.86 -5.19 5.47
N LEU A 200 35.03 -6.49 5.20
CA LEU A 200 35.63 -7.40 6.18
C LEU A 200 37.09 -7.26 5.81
N ASP A 201 37.78 -6.32 6.45
CA ASP A 201 39.19 -6.13 6.17
C ASP A 201 39.87 -7.47 6.45
N GLY A 202 40.33 -8.14 5.39
CA GLY A 202 41.04 -9.41 5.49
C GLY A 202 42.27 -9.29 6.41
N PHE A 203 42.77 -8.07 6.60
CA PHE A 203 43.82 -7.73 7.55
C PHE A 203 43.42 -7.91 9.03
N PHE A 204 42.15 -7.71 9.41
CA PHE A 204 41.76 -7.82 10.82
C PHE A 204 41.63 -9.28 11.27
N LEU A 205 41.22 -10.19 10.38
CA LEU A 205 41.17 -11.63 10.66
C LEU A 205 42.55 -12.27 10.58
N ILE A 206 43.38 -11.91 9.59
CA ILE A 206 44.79 -12.35 9.53
C ILE A 206 45.54 -11.85 10.76
N GLY A 207 45.35 -10.59 11.17
CA GLY A 207 45.95 -10.01 12.38
C GLY A 207 45.52 -10.71 13.67
N LYS A 208 44.23 -11.06 13.83
CA LYS A 208 43.74 -11.82 15.00
C LYS A 208 44.23 -13.27 15.02
N ILE A 209 44.27 -13.94 13.87
CA ILE A 209 44.78 -15.31 13.74
C ILE A 209 46.28 -15.34 14.06
N ILE A 210 47.07 -14.43 13.49
CA ILE A 210 48.51 -14.33 13.77
C ILE A 210 48.75 -14.04 15.27
N LEU A 211 48.03 -13.10 15.88
CA LEU A 211 48.15 -12.80 17.31
C LEU A 211 47.76 -13.99 18.20
N HIS A 212 46.73 -14.75 17.84
CA HIS A 212 46.32 -15.95 18.57
C HIS A 212 47.36 -17.08 18.44
N PHE A 213 47.97 -17.25 17.26
CA PHE A 213 49.08 -18.18 17.07
C PHE A 213 50.33 -17.77 17.85
N SER A 214 50.67 -16.49 17.91
CA SER A 214 51.78 -15.97 18.73
C SER A 214 51.52 -16.14 20.23
N PHE A 215 50.28 -16.03 20.69
CA PHE A 215 49.90 -16.24 22.09
C PHE A 215 49.98 -17.72 22.48
N ILE A 216 49.55 -18.62 21.59
CA ILE A 216 49.66 -20.07 21.79
C ILE A 216 51.12 -20.55 21.76
N LEU A 217 51.99 -19.95 20.94
CA LEU A 217 53.44 -20.25 20.96
C LEU A 217 54.12 -19.81 22.27
N ASN A 218 53.70 -18.69 22.86
CA ASN A 218 54.22 -18.22 24.16
C ASN A 218 53.71 -19.05 25.35
N LEU A 219 52.58 -19.74 25.21
CA LEU A 219 52.08 -20.70 26.20
C LEU A 219 52.74 -22.08 26.09
N LEU A 220 53.33 -22.42 24.93
CA LEU A 220 54.15 -23.63 24.76
C LEU A 220 55.59 -23.48 25.27
N HIS A 221 56.01 -22.28 25.70
CA HIS A 221 57.26 -22.07 26.45
C HIS A 221 57.05 -21.92 27.97
N SER A 222 55.80 -21.81 28.45
CA SER A 222 55.49 -21.92 29.88
C SER A 222 55.08 -23.36 30.19
N GLY A 223 56.07 -24.21 30.46
CA GLY A 223 55.88 -25.65 30.70
C GLY A 223 54.84 -25.95 31.77
N ILE A 224 53.65 -26.36 31.33
CA ILE A 224 52.69 -27.10 32.15
C ILE A 224 52.67 -28.51 31.57
N THR A 225 53.56 -29.34 32.09
CA THR A 225 53.50 -30.80 31.96
C THR A 225 52.51 -31.31 33.00
N ASP A 226 51.55 -32.15 32.62
CA ASP A 226 51.07 -33.23 33.48
C ASP A 226 50.44 -34.37 32.64
N ASP A 227 50.68 -35.59 33.12
CA ASP A 227 50.50 -36.92 32.53
C ASP A 227 49.14 -37.19 31.86
N PHE A 228 49.16 -37.71 30.63
CA PHE A 228 48.66 -39.05 30.26
C PHE A 228 49.00 -39.32 28.79
N GLY A 229 49.62 -40.46 28.52
CA GLY A 229 50.22 -40.81 27.24
C GLY A 229 49.24 -41.00 26.07
N GLY A 230 49.72 -40.66 24.88
CA GLY A 230 49.04 -40.94 23.61
C GLY A 230 49.78 -40.34 22.41
N ILE A 231 50.75 -41.07 21.85
CA ILE A 231 51.30 -40.81 20.51
C ILE A 231 50.22 -41.18 19.49
N PHE A 232 49.85 -40.30 18.55
CA PHE A 232 49.48 -40.71 17.18
C PHE A 232 49.65 -39.59 16.13
N LEU A 233 50.08 -40.03 14.95
CA LEU A 233 50.52 -39.32 13.75
C LEU A 233 49.49 -38.41 13.05
N LEU A 234 50.04 -37.42 12.33
CA LEU A 234 49.58 -36.76 11.09
C LEU A 234 48.33 -37.32 10.38
N THR A 235 47.36 -36.43 10.10
CA THR A 235 46.62 -36.44 8.82
C THR A 235 46.14 -35.04 8.42
N LEU A 236 46.60 -34.55 7.26
CA LEU A 236 45.96 -33.44 6.54
C LEU A 236 44.52 -33.86 6.16
N PHE A 237 43.51 -33.16 6.67
CA PHE A 237 42.14 -33.26 6.16
C PHE A 237 41.74 -31.99 5.42
N ARG A 238 41.44 -32.16 4.12
CA ARG A 238 40.60 -31.28 3.29
C ARG A 238 39.19 -31.18 3.91
N THR A 239 38.75 -29.94 4.19
CA THR A 239 37.40 -29.30 4.10
C THR A 239 36.13 -30.14 4.35
N PRO A 240 35.05 -29.63 5.01
CA PRO A 240 34.24 -28.54 4.43
C PRO A 240 33.41 -27.63 5.39
N LYS A 241 32.96 -26.48 4.83
CA LYS A 241 31.81 -25.63 5.22
C LYS A 241 31.82 -25.00 6.62
N PHE A 242 32.15 -23.70 6.68
CA PHE A 242 31.74 -22.82 7.78
C PHE A 242 30.40 -22.14 7.45
N HIS A 243 29.38 -22.42 8.27
CA HIS A 243 28.16 -21.62 8.35
C HIS A 243 28.50 -20.23 8.92
N ARG A 244 28.02 -19.20 8.23
CA ARG A 244 28.11 -17.81 8.69
C ARG A 244 26.95 -17.55 9.64
N GLU A 245 27.25 -17.18 10.88
CA GLU A 245 26.26 -16.57 11.78
C GLU A 245 26.10 -15.10 11.40
N THR A 246 24.86 -14.74 11.05
CA THR A 246 24.47 -13.38 10.65
C THR A 246 23.95 -12.62 11.87
N THR A 247 24.65 -11.58 12.27
CA THR A 247 24.13 -10.62 13.25
C THR A 247 23.15 -9.68 12.56
N VAL A 248 21.86 -9.85 12.84
CA VAL A 248 20.77 -8.98 12.37
C VAL A 248 20.82 -7.65 13.12
N THR A 249 21.19 -6.57 12.45
CA THR A 249 21.01 -5.20 12.99
C THR A 249 19.76 -4.62 12.37
N ARG A 250 18.68 -4.49 13.16
CA ARG A 250 17.48 -3.75 12.77
C ARG A 250 17.78 -2.26 12.87
N CYS A 251 17.79 -1.55 11.76
CA CYS A 251 17.79 -0.09 11.73
C CYS A 251 16.35 0.38 11.50
N TYR A 252 15.84 1.22 12.41
CA TYR A 252 14.58 1.95 12.22
C TYR A 252 14.87 3.27 11.52
N THR A 253 14.00 3.72 10.61
CA THR A 253 14.03 5.08 10.07
C THR A 253 12.62 5.64 9.91
N ARG A 254 12.56 6.98 9.99
CA ARG A 254 11.34 7.82 10.00
C ARG A 254 10.72 7.91 8.60
N CYS A 255 9.40 7.75 8.57
CA CYS A 255 8.53 8.38 7.57
C CYS A 255 8.09 9.75 8.11
#